data_AF-W2FRE1-F1
#
_entry.id   AF-W2FRE1-F1
#
_cell.length_a   1.000
_cell.length_b   1.000
_cell.length_c   1.000
_cell.angle_alpha   90.00
_cell.angle_beta   90.00
_cell.angle_gamma   90.00
#
_symmetry.space_group_name_H-M   'P 1'
#
loop_
_entity.id
_entity.type
_entity.pdbx_description
1 polymer ?
#
loop_
_entity_poly.entity_id
_entity_poly.type
_entity_poly.pdbx_seq_one_letter_code
_entity_poly.pdbx_strand_id
1 'polypeptide(L)' 'MRGSVFFGWDSSSDKVVRVYSQADMVTPMLTLLGNLEDVSFVFDKARVTPECSCKRSIR' A
#
# COMPACT_ATOMS: atom_id res chain seq x y z
N MET A 1 -5.77 -1.13 10.61
CA MET A 1 -5.33 -0.85 9.22
C MET A 1 -6.57 -0.51 8.41
N ARG A 2 -6.64 0.70 7.85
CA ARG A 2 -7.76 1.15 7.01
C ARG A 2 -7.31 1.15 5.56
N GLY A 3 -8.11 0.61 4.66
CA GLY A 3 -7.78 0.53 3.25
C GLY A 3 -9.00 0.36 2.36
N SER A 4 -8.78 0.54 1.07
CA SER A 4 -9.80 0.40 0.03
C SER A 4 -9.19 -0.21 -1.22
N VAL A 5 -10.03 -0.90 -1.98
CA VAL A 5 -9.68 -1.44 -3.30
C VAL A 5 -10.69 -0.92 -4.32
N PHE A 6 -10.17 -0.43 -5.44
CA PHE A 6 -10.92 0.02 -6.60
C PHE A 6 -10.69 -0.95 -7.76
N PHE A 7 -11.80 -1.41 -8.36
CA PHE A 7 -11.81 -2.24 -9.55
C PHE A 7 -12.31 -1.42 -10.74
N GLY A 8 -11.45 -1.21 -11.73
CA GLY A 8 -11.83 -0.58 -12.98
C GLY A 8 -12.39 -1.63 -13.93
N TRP A 9 -13.66 -1.48 -14.31
CA TRP A 9 -14.36 -2.36 -15.24
C TRP A 9 -14.32 -1.80 -16.67
N ASP A 10 -14.14 -2.68 -17.65
CA ASP A 10 -14.38 -2.38 -19.06
C ASP A 10 -15.64 -3.10 -19.53
N SER A 11 -16.68 -2.32 -19.83
CA SER A 11 -17.97 -2.83 -20.28
C SER A 11 -17.93 -3.41 -21.69
N SER A 12 -16.89 -3.09 -22.49
CA SER A 12 -16.78 -3.61 -23.86
C SER A 12 -16.28 -5.06 -23.89
N SER A 13 -15.41 -5.44 -22.96
CA SER A 13 -14.87 -6.80 -22.83
C SER A 13 -15.46 -7.59 -21.65
N ASP A 14 -16.32 -6.95 -20.86
CA ASP A 14 -16.96 -7.46 -19.63
C ASP A 14 -15.93 -7.99 -18.61
N LYS A 15 -14.85 -7.24 -18.43
CA LYS A 15 -13.69 -7.63 -17.61
C LYS A 15 -13.20 -6.50 -16.72
N VAL A 16 -12.58 -6.86 -15.61
CA VAL A 16 -11.75 -5.95 -14.81
C VAL A 16 -10.46 -5.67 -15.58
N VAL A 17 -10.18 -4.40 -15.85
CA VAL A 17 -8.97 -3.95 -16.55
C VAL A 17 -7.98 -3.26 -15.62
N ARG A 18 -8.40 -2.86 -14.42
CA ARG A 18 -7.54 -2.19 -13.43
C ARG A 18 -7.89 -2.63 -12.02
N VAL A 19 -6.87 -2.81 -11.19
CA VAL A 19 -7.01 -2.97 -9.74
C VAL A 19 -6.10 -1.96 -9.08
N TYR A 20 -6.66 -1.11 -8.23
CA TYR A 20 -5.92 -0.15 -7.42
C TYR A 20 -6.23 -0.39 -5.96
N SER A 21 -5.22 -0.56 -5.13
CA SER A 21 -5.35 -0.71 -3.68
C SER A 21 -4.59 0.39 -2.96
N GLN A 22 -5.17 0.87 -1.86
CA GLN A 22 -4.54 1.83 -0.96
C GLN A 22 -4.83 1.41 0.48
N ALA A 23 -3.84 1.51 1.35
CA ALA A 23 -4.04 1.35 2.78
C ALA A 23 -3.06 2.21 3.59
N ASP A 24 -3.51 2.63 4.77
CA ASP A 24 -2.68 3.34 5.74
C ASP A 24 -1.99 2.33 6.68
N MET A 25 -0.69 2.12 6.47
CA MET A 25 0.16 1.36 7.39
C MET A 25 0.91 2.22 8.40
N VAL A 26 0.91 3.55 8.24
CA VAL A 26 1.59 4.42 9.20
C VAL A 26 0.87 4.34 10.55
N THR A 27 -0.46 4.49 10.56
CA THR A 27 -1.25 4.45 11.80
C THR A 27 -1.05 3.17 12.63
N PRO A 28 -1.20 1.94 12.07
CA PRO A 28 -0.96 0.72 12.84
C PRO A 28 0.51 0.55 13.26
N MET A 29 1.48 0.94 12.43
CA MET A 29 2.90 0.80 12.78
C MET A 29 3.31 1.81 13.85
N LEU A 30 2.78 3.04 13.81
CA LEU A 30 2.98 4.03 14.86
C LEU A 30 2.36 3.58 16.19
N THR A 31 1.19 2.94 16.15
CA THR A 31 0.56 2.37 17.36
C THR A 31 1.43 1.25 17.95
N LEU A 32 2.07 0.45 17.09
CA LEU A 32 2.92 -0.68 17.51
C LEU A 32 4.29 -0.24 18.04
N LEU A 33 4.94 0.70 17.37
CA LEU A 33 6.33 1.10 17.63
C LEU A 33 6.43 2.33 18.55
N GLY A 34 5.33 3.08 18.71
CA GLY A 34 5.22 4.20 19.64
C GLY A 34 5.91 5.49 19.19
N ASN A 35 6.63 5.50 18.07
CA ASN A 35 7.28 6.70 17.53
C ASN A 35 7.43 6.62 15.99
N LEU A 36 7.59 7.79 15.34
CA LEU A 36 7.72 7.88 13.88
C LEU A 36 9.12 7.51 13.36
N GLU A 37 10.15 7.58 14.20
CA GLU A 37 11.53 7.30 13.79
C GLU A 37 11.71 5.80 13.49
N ASP A 38 11.20 4.95 14.36
CA ASP A 38 11.16 3.50 14.17
C ASP A 38 10.23 3.09 13.02
N VAL A 39 9.10 3.79 12.84
CA VAL A 39 8.21 3.59 11.68
C VAL A 39 8.94 3.91 10.38
N SER A 40 9.70 5.00 10.32
CA SER A 40 10.51 5.33 9.15
C SER A 40 11.59 4.27 8.92
N PHE A 41 12.26 3.82 9.98
CA PHE A 41 13.32 2.82 9.91
C PHE A 41 12.85 1.50 9.30
N VAL A 42 11.68 0.98 9.71
CA VAL A 42 11.17 -0.29 9.17
C VAL A 42 10.79 -0.21 7.69
N PHE A 43 10.39 0.96 7.19
CA PHE A 43 10.04 1.15 5.77
C PHE A 43 11.22 1.48 4.85
N ASP A 44 12.39 1.86 5.40
CA ASP A 44 13.59 2.23 4.64
C ASP A 44 13.97 1.13 3.63
N LYS A 45 14.14 -0.10 4.12
CA LYS A 45 14.50 -1.27 3.29
C LYS A 45 13.33 -2.18 2.93
N ALA A 46 12.12 -1.82 3.33
CA ALA A 46 10.93 -2.58 2.98
C ALA A 46 10.66 -2.51 1.46
N ARG A 47 10.19 -3.63 0.90
CA ARG A 47 9.68 -3.70 -0.47
C ARG A 47 8.28 -3.09 -0.63
N VAL A 48 7.60 -2.88 0.49
CA VAL A 48 6.29 -2.27 0.58
C VAL A 48 6.46 -0.85 1.11
N THR A 49 5.72 0.10 0.56
CA THR A 49 5.66 1.51 0.98
C THR A 49 4.61 1.69 2.08
N PRO A 50 4.64 2.77 2.87
CA PRO A 50 3.63 3.04 3.89
C PRO A 50 2.17 3.08 3.38
N GLU A 51 1.97 3.32 2.08
CA GLU A 51 0.65 3.35 1.41
C GLU A 51 0.17 1.97 0.92
N CYS A 52 0.83 0.88 1.32
CA CYS A 52 0.57 -0.49 0.87
C CYS A 52 0.84 -0.75 -0.62
N SER A 53 1.72 0.02 -1.26
CA SER A 53 2.18 -0.28 -2.62
C SER A 53 3.53 -1.00 -2.63
N CYS A 54 3.71 -1.93 -3.57
CA CYS A 54 5.00 -2.60 -3.75
C CYS A 54 5.94 -1.70 -4.58
N LYS A 55 7.17 -1.47 -4.09
CA LYS A 55 8.23 -0.79 -4.85
C LYS A 55 8.48 -1.58 -6.14
N ARG A 56 8.44 -0.88 -7.28
CA ARG A 56 8.67 -1.49 -8.59
C ARG A 56 10.11 -1.97 -8.66
N SER A 57 10.33 -3.24 -9.00
CA SER A 57 11.68 -3.73 -9.27
C SER A 57 12.14 -3.08 -10.57
N ILE A 58 13.12 -2.18 -10.49
CA ILE A 58 13.85 -1.73 -11.68
C ILE A 58 14.71 -2.93 -12.10
N ARG A 59 14.40 -3.50 -13.27
CA ARG A 59 15.22 -4.49 -13.95
C ARG A 59 16.10 -3.78 -14.96
#